data_AF-A0A2E6GP93-F1
#
_entry.id   AF-A0A2E6GP93-F1
#
_cell.length_a   1.000
_cell.length_b   1.000
_cell.length_c   1.000
_cell.angle_alpha   90.00
_cell.angle_beta   90.00
_cell.angle_gamma   90.00
#
_symmetry.space_group_name_H-M   'P 1'
#
loop_
_entity.id
_entity.type
_entity.pdbx_description
1 polymer ?
#
loop_
_entity_poly.entity_id
_entity_poly.type
_entity_poly.pdbx_seq_one_letter_code
_entity_poly.pdbx_strand_id
1 'polypeptide(L)'
;MGLKQKFLTAIAICCSCLSLNTTQAFVINFEAADFGLTPIFSNSQTFNFTIDIDAPLTAGTTYTNPTLNSVDYRVFGFLAATPSGFPAFDLSRSITGTDFYAQGSSMSFEISAFADLTDGLQVSELVGTGVVFEFNAREVGNGRYHPPIVQLNTDGTGIIQNSNNFGGINPATLQVVDVDFGEEYITALTFNTSTLTIADAPPVSSPAFGFPALILGLIGVAVVRRRCTRLT
;
A
#
# COMPACT_ATOMS: atom_id res chain seq x y z
N MET A 1 72.92 -2.88 12.02
CA MET A 1 72.11 -2.41 10.88
C MET A 1 71.23 -3.55 10.39
N GLY A 2 69.93 -3.31 10.17
CA GLY A 2 68.95 -4.26 9.61
C GLY A 2 68.08 -4.98 10.66
N LEU A 3 67.15 -4.32 11.36
CA LEU A 3 65.77 -3.99 10.96
C LEU A 3 64.81 -5.20 10.87
N LYS A 4 64.05 -5.39 11.96
CA LYS A 4 62.64 -5.80 12.12
C LYS A 4 61.93 -6.38 10.87
N GLN A 5 61.24 -7.52 10.99
CA GLN A 5 59.76 -7.52 10.89
C GLN A 5 59.14 -8.86 11.29
N LYS A 6 58.18 -8.77 12.22
CA LYS A 6 57.32 -9.85 12.72
C LYS A 6 56.22 -10.08 11.67
N PHE A 7 56.00 -11.32 11.23
CA PHE A 7 54.81 -11.69 10.47
C PHE A 7 53.66 -11.92 11.46
N LEU A 8 52.76 -10.93 11.58
CA LEU A 8 51.42 -11.11 12.13
C LEU A 8 50.48 -11.43 10.97
N THR A 9 49.84 -12.59 11.03
CA THR A 9 48.74 -12.98 10.15
C THR A 9 47.51 -12.15 10.50
N ALA A 10 47.14 -11.20 9.64
CA ALA A 10 45.90 -10.43 9.77
C ALA A 10 44.72 -11.27 9.26
N ILE A 11 43.83 -11.67 10.16
CA ILE A 11 42.50 -12.19 9.80
C ILE A 11 41.63 -10.98 9.48
N ALA A 12 41.40 -10.71 8.20
CA ALA A 12 40.39 -9.75 7.76
C ALA A 12 39.01 -10.43 7.87
N ILE A 13 38.25 -10.11 8.92
CA ILE A 13 36.82 -10.40 8.99
C ILE A 13 36.13 -9.33 8.14
N CYS A 14 35.81 -9.67 6.89
CA CYS A 14 34.90 -8.86 6.08
C CYS A 14 33.49 -9.08 6.66
N CYS A 15 33.05 -8.18 7.54
CA CYS A 15 31.68 -8.14 8.01
C CYS A 15 30.85 -7.49 6.90
N SER A 16 30.38 -8.29 5.94
CA SER A 16 29.38 -7.86 4.99
C SER A 16 28.06 -7.75 5.76
N CYS A 17 27.66 -6.54 6.10
CA CYS A 17 26.29 -6.25 6.52
C CYS A 17 25.39 -6.50 5.31
N LEU A 18 24.97 -7.75 5.10
CA LEU A 18 23.86 -8.09 4.23
C LEU A 18 22.62 -7.44 4.84
N SER A 19 22.22 -6.27 4.31
CA SER A 19 20.87 -5.78 4.51
C SER A 19 19.94 -6.78 3.83
N LEU A 20 19.30 -7.63 4.63
CA LEU A 20 18.14 -8.38 4.19
C LEU A 20 17.10 -7.33 3.80
N ASN A 21 16.97 -7.04 2.50
CA ASN A 21 15.79 -6.39 1.97
C ASN A 21 14.65 -7.39 2.17
N THR A 22 14.02 -7.35 3.35
CA THR A 22 12.71 -7.95 3.50
C THR A 22 11.82 -7.27 2.47
N THR A 23 11.36 -8.02 1.48
CA THR A 23 10.27 -7.63 0.58
C THR A 23 9.05 -7.36 1.43
N GLN A 24 8.96 -6.14 1.94
CA GLN A 24 7.92 -5.74 2.86
C GLN A 24 6.75 -5.21 2.05
N ALA A 25 5.63 -5.91 2.12
CA ALA A 25 4.35 -5.42 1.62
C ALA A 25 4.08 -4.00 2.11
N PHE A 26 3.43 -3.19 1.28
CA PHE A 26 2.98 -1.85 1.65
C PHE A 26 1.48 -1.73 1.46
N VAL A 27 0.90 -0.74 2.14
CA VAL A 27 -0.52 -0.49 2.12
C VAL A 27 -0.76 0.84 1.43
N ILE A 28 -1.64 0.83 0.42
CA ILE A 28 -2.24 2.05 -0.11
C ILE A 28 -3.47 2.36 0.73
N ASN A 29 -3.56 3.58 1.24
CA ASN A 29 -4.69 4.04 2.03
C ASN A 29 -5.08 5.47 1.68
N PHE A 30 -6.38 5.71 1.50
CA PHE A 30 -6.94 7.05 1.38
C PHE A 30 -8.43 7.05 1.72
N GLU A 31 -8.89 8.14 2.33
CA GLU A 31 -10.26 8.35 2.79
C GLU A 31 -10.80 9.72 2.39
N ALA A 32 -12.10 9.92 2.58
CA ALA A 32 -12.78 11.16 2.20
C ALA A 32 -12.15 12.42 2.81
N ALA A 33 -11.54 12.32 3.99
CA ALA A 33 -10.90 13.46 4.67
C ALA A 33 -9.63 13.96 3.97
N ASP A 34 -9.01 13.13 3.13
CA ASP A 34 -7.79 13.48 2.39
C ASP A 34 -8.05 14.41 1.20
N PHE A 35 -9.32 14.65 0.88
CA PHE A 35 -9.74 15.35 -0.33
C PHE A 35 -10.71 16.50 -0.06
N GLY A 36 -10.56 17.57 -0.83
CA GLY A 36 -11.65 18.50 -1.08
C GLY A 36 -12.65 17.85 -2.04
N LEU A 37 -13.91 17.70 -1.62
CA LEU A 37 -14.95 17.05 -2.41
C LEU A 37 -15.85 18.08 -3.08
N THR A 38 -15.95 18.05 -4.40
CA THR A 38 -16.92 18.85 -5.17
C THR A 38 -17.86 17.91 -5.93
N PRO A 39 -19.15 17.87 -5.59
CA PRO A 39 -20.13 17.08 -6.34
C PRO A 39 -20.28 17.64 -7.77
N ILE A 40 -20.06 16.82 -8.80
CA ILE A 40 -20.35 17.20 -10.20
C ILE A 40 -21.78 16.79 -10.56
N PHE A 41 -22.16 15.54 -10.23
CA PHE A 41 -23.52 15.02 -10.40
C PHE A 41 -24.06 14.31 -9.14
N SER A 42 -23.23 14.07 -8.09
CA SER A 42 -23.67 13.47 -6.82
C SER A 42 -22.67 13.47 -5.66
N ASN A 43 -23.16 13.07 -4.47
CA ASN A 43 -22.43 12.96 -3.22
C ASN A 43 -22.06 11.51 -2.88
N SER A 44 -20.88 11.02 -3.30
CA SER A 44 -20.13 10.11 -2.43
C SER A 44 -19.72 10.93 -1.22
N GLN A 45 -20.39 10.72 -0.09
CA GLN A 45 -20.18 11.52 1.12
C GLN A 45 -19.04 10.98 1.97
N THR A 46 -18.80 9.68 1.88
CA THR A 46 -17.78 9.01 2.69
C THR A 46 -17.23 7.85 1.89
N PHE A 47 -15.91 7.75 1.86
CA PHE A 47 -15.21 6.61 1.32
C PHE A 47 -13.93 6.35 2.09
N ASN A 48 -13.51 5.10 2.06
CA ASN A 48 -12.22 4.65 2.56
C ASN A 48 -11.78 3.46 1.69
N PHE A 49 -10.50 3.43 1.35
CA PHE A 49 -9.85 2.36 0.63
C PHE A 49 -8.58 1.98 1.35
N THR A 50 -8.40 0.68 1.59
CA THR A 50 -7.18 0.10 2.15
C THR A 50 -6.80 -1.10 1.29
N ILE A 51 -5.62 -1.05 0.67
CA ILE A 51 -5.17 -2.05 -0.31
C ILE A 51 -3.79 -2.54 0.13
N ASP A 52 -3.70 -3.80 0.54
CA ASP A 52 -2.43 -4.42 0.96
C ASP A 52 -1.77 -5.10 -0.25
N ILE A 53 -0.65 -4.53 -0.71
CA ILE A 53 0.09 -4.96 -1.88
C ILE A 53 1.24 -5.87 -1.44
N ASP A 54 1.25 -7.11 -1.93
CA ASP A 54 2.29 -8.11 -1.67
C ASP A 54 3.54 -7.87 -2.54
N ALA A 55 4.13 -6.70 -2.37
CA ALA A 55 5.37 -6.30 -3.02
C ALA A 55 6.03 -5.18 -2.20
N PRO A 56 7.35 -4.98 -2.29
CA PRO A 56 7.99 -3.82 -1.70
C PRO A 56 7.55 -2.53 -2.38
N LEU A 57 7.45 -1.43 -1.61
CA LEU A 57 7.33 -0.08 -2.14
C LEU A 57 8.72 0.34 -2.69
N THR A 58 8.84 0.56 -4.00
CA THR A 58 10.15 0.81 -4.64
C THR A 58 10.07 1.85 -5.74
N ALA A 59 10.92 2.89 -5.65
CA ALA A 59 11.03 3.94 -6.66
C ALA A 59 11.40 3.35 -8.04
N GLY A 60 10.82 3.90 -9.11
CA GLY A 60 11.02 3.42 -10.48
C GLY A 60 10.28 2.13 -10.83
N THR A 61 9.36 1.67 -9.98
CA THR A 61 8.58 0.45 -10.20
C THR A 61 7.20 0.78 -10.78
N THR A 62 6.80 0.03 -11.81
CA THR A 62 5.44 0.01 -12.34
C THR A 62 4.65 -1.13 -11.70
N TYR A 63 3.48 -0.82 -11.15
CA TYR A 63 2.56 -1.79 -10.58
C TYR A 63 1.33 -1.89 -11.49
N THR A 64 1.19 -3.02 -12.19
CA THR A 64 0.02 -3.32 -13.01
C THR A 64 -0.58 -4.63 -12.52
N ASN A 65 -1.76 -4.55 -11.90
CA ASN A 65 -2.40 -5.67 -11.21
C ASN A 65 -1.42 -6.45 -10.31
N PRO A 66 -0.70 -5.77 -9.38
CA PRO A 66 0.24 -6.45 -8.49
C PRO A 66 -0.49 -7.47 -7.62
N THR A 67 0.24 -8.45 -7.07
CA THR A 67 -0.35 -9.36 -6.09
C THR A 67 -0.85 -8.56 -4.87
N LEU A 68 -2.09 -8.83 -4.43
CA LEU A 68 -2.69 -8.17 -3.27
C LEU A 68 -2.99 -9.22 -2.19
N ASN A 69 -2.68 -8.90 -0.95
CA ASN A 69 -3.09 -9.70 0.22
C ASN A 69 -4.57 -9.48 0.53
N SER A 70 -5.00 -8.21 0.59
CA SER A 70 -6.38 -7.82 0.83
C SER A 70 -6.75 -6.52 0.12
N VAL A 71 -8.05 -6.37 -0.12
CA VAL A 71 -8.66 -5.14 -0.60
C VAL A 71 -9.89 -4.88 0.25
N ASP A 72 -9.84 -3.80 1.01
CA ASP A 72 -10.92 -3.32 1.85
C ASP A 72 -11.38 -1.98 1.33
N TYR A 73 -12.68 -1.84 1.07
CA TYR A 73 -13.23 -0.56 0.67
C TYR A 73 -14.64 -0.37 1.16
N ARG A 74 -14.95 0.88 1.50
CA ARG A 74 -16.29 1.34 1.78
C ARG A 74 -16.58 2.59 0.99
N VAL A 75 -17.73 2.65 0.35
CA VAL A 75 -18.22 3.86 -0.31
C VAL A 75 -19.70 4.04 0.04
N PHE A 76 -20.03 5.21 0.56
CA PHE A 76 -21.39 5.58 0.91
C PHE A 76 -21.76 6.89 0.24
N GLY A 77 -22.95 6.91 -0.35
CA GLY A 77 -23.50 8.11 -0.97
C GLY A 77 -25.00 8.16 -0.90
N PHE A 78 -25.52 9.38 -0.97
CA PHE A 78 -26.94 9.67 -0.98
C PHE A 78 -27.25 10.71 -2.05
N LEU A 79 -28.36 10.50 -2.75
CA LEU A 79 -28.92 11.41 -3.74
C LEU A 79 -30.43 11.52 -3.54
N ALA A 80 -30.92 12.75 -3.35
CA ALA A 80 -32.34 12.99 -3.12
C ALA A 80 -33.23 12.62 -4.31
N ALA A 81 -32.70 12.69 -5.53
CA ALA A 81 -33.36 12.25 -6.76
C ALA A 81 -32.32 11.62 -7.69
N THR A 82 -32.59 10.41 -8.16
CA THR A 82 -31.76 9.70 -9.13
C THR A 82 -32.61 9.23 -10.31
N PRO A 83 -32.10 9.35 -11.55
CA PRO A 83 -32.78 8.77 -12.72
C PRO A 83 -33.09 7.27 -12.54
N SER A 84 -32.24 6.53 -11.82
CA SER A 84 -32.40 5.11 -11.52
C SER A 84 -33.40 4.78 -10.41
N GLY A 85 -33.81 5.78 -9.61
CA GLY A 85 -34.64 5.56 -8.43
C GLY A 85 -33.93 4.85 -7.27
N PHE A 86 -32.59 4.79 -7.27
CA PHE A 86 -31.80 4.41 -6.10
C PHE A 86 -31.37 5.67 -5.35
N PRO A 87 -31.94 5.98 -4.17
CA PRO A 87 -31.63 7.22 -3.47
C PRO A 87 -30.32 7.16 -2.67
N ALA A 88 -29.77 5.96 -2.45
CA ALA A 88 -28.57 5.75 -1.65
C ALA A 88 -27.87 4.46 -2.01
N PHE A 89 -26.57 4.42 -1.70
CA PHE A 89 -25.80 3.20 -1.69
C PHE A 89 -24.88 3.19 -0.46
N ASP A 90 -24.71 2.01 0.14
CA ASP A 90 -23.69 1.73 1.15
C ASP A 90 -22.99 0.45 0.74
N LEU A 91 -21.83 0.61 0.11
CA LEU A 91 -21.00 -0.50 -0.30
C LEU A 91 -19.90 -0.67 0.73
N SER A 92 -19.79 -1.86 1.30
CA SER A 92 -18.70 -2.25 2.19
C SER A 92 -18.20 -3.63 1.81
N ARG A 93 -16.90 -3.76 1.57
CA ARG A 93 -16.27 -4.97 1.06
C ARG A 93 -14.93 -5.20 1.73
N SER A 94 -14.66 -6.47 1.99
CA SER A 94 -13.37 -7.01 2.38
C SER A 94 -13.17 -8.29 1.58
N ILE A 95 -12.20 -8.27 0.67
CA ILE A 95 -11.96 -9.36 -0.29
C ILE A 95 -10.46 -9.62 -0.45
N THR A 96 -10.12 -10.84 -0.87
CA THR A 96 -8.74 -11.18 -1.21
C THR A 96 -8.35 -10.54 -2.54
N GLY A 97 -7.04 -10.38 -2.79
CA GLY A 97 -6.55 -9.98 -4.11
C GLY A 97 -6.96 -10.93 -5.24
N THR A 98 -7.00 -12.23 -4.94
CA THR A 98 -7.46 -13.25 -5.90
C THR A 98 -8.92 -13.01 -6.30
N ASP A 99 -9.81 -12.75 -5.33
CA ASP A 99 -11.22 -12.47 -5.61
C ASP A 99 -11.41 -11.15 -6.35
N PHE A 100 -10.65 -10.11 -6.00
CA PHE A 100 -10.65 -8.82 -6.67
C PHE A 100 -10.39 -8.97 -8.18
N TYR A 101 -9.29 -9.64 -8.55
CA TYR A 101 -8.96 -9.85 -9.96
C TYR A 101 -9.88 -10.86 -10.65
N ALA A 102 -10.33 -11.90 -9.97
CA ALA A 102 -11.26 -12.89 -10.53
C ALA A 102 -12.62 -12.26 -10.91
N GLN A 103 -12.99 -11.15 -10.26
CA GLN A 103 -14.19 -10.40 -10.58
C GLN A 103 -13.98 -9.38 -11.71
N GLY A 104 -12.78 -9.28 -12.29
CA GLY A 104 -12.49 -8.38 -13.41
C GLY A 104 -12.04 -6.97 -13.01
N SER A 105 -11.80 -6.74 -11.72
CA SER A 105 -11.24 -5.48 -11.22
C SER A 105 -9.76 -5.33 -11.62
N SER A 106 -9.25 -4.09 -11.59
CA SER A 106 -7.87 -3.77 -11.93
C SER A 106 -7.29 -2.64 -11.07
N MET A 107 -5.97 -2.56 -11.01
CA MET A 107 -5.25 -1.45 -10.40
C MET A 107 -3.95 -1.18 -11.15
N SER A 108 -3.61 0.09 -11.35
CA SER A 108 -2.35 0.48 -11.97
C SER A 108 -1.82 1.84 -11.51
N PHE A 109 -0.50 1.90 -11.31
CA PHE A 109 0.27 3.13 -11.10
C PHE A 109 1.76 2.87 -11.33
N GLU A 110 2.53 3.93 -11.51
CA GLU A 110 3.99 3.87 -11.65
C GLU A 110 4.63 4.89 -10.72
N ILE A 111 5.67 4.48 -9.99
CA ILE A 111 6.43 5.36 -9.10
C ILE A 111 7.64 5.90 -9.85
N SER A 112 7.86 7.21 -9.78
CA SER A 112 9.02 7.88 -10.35
C SER A 112 10.32 7.24 -9.86
N ALA A 113 11.31 7.10 -10.75
CA ALA A 113 12.66 6.65 -10.39
C ALA A 113 13.38 7.62 -9.44
N PHE A 114 12.85 8.84 -9.26
CA PHE A 114 13.38 9.88 -8.38
C PHE A 114 12.51 10.16 -7.16
N ALA A 115 11.52 9.30 -6.87
CA ALA A 115 10.68 9.43 -5.69
C ALA A 115 11.51 9.33 -4.40
N ASP A 116 11.22 10.19 -3.42
CA ASP A 116 11.77 10.15 -2.07
C ASP A 116 10.78 9.45 -1.14
N LEU A 117 10.90 8.13 -1.06
CA LEU A 117 9.97 7.30 -0.29
C LEU A 117 10.19 7.36 1.24
N THR A 118 11.04 8.26 1.73
CA THR A 118 11.33 8.36 3.17
C THR A 118 10.18 8.97 3.98
N ASP A 119 9.26 9.70 3.32
CA ASP A 119 8.04 10.24 3.93
C ASP A 119 6.74 9.54 3.50
N GLY A 120 6.88 8.48 2.70
CA GLY A 120 5.77 7.76 2.09
C GLY A 120 5.77 7.89 0.58
N LEU A 121 4.68 7.50 -0.07
CA LEU A 121 4.45 7.73 -1.49
C LEU A 121 3.47 8.88 -1.65
N GLN A 122 3.94 10.01 -2.20
CA GLN A 122 3.10 11.14 -2.56
C GLN A 122 2.53 10.98 -3.97
N VAL A 123 1.36 11.55 -4.24
CA VAL A 123 0.79 11.51 -5.61
C VAL A 123 1.68 12.22 -6.64
N SER A 124 2.41 13.28 -6.25
CA SER A 124 3.34 13.97 -7.15
C SER A 124 4.54 13.12 -7.58
N GLU A 125 4.77 11.99 -6.91
CA GLU A 125 5.86 11.07 -7.23
C GLU A 125 5.42 9.96 -8.18
N LEU A 126 4.14 9.93 -8.56
CA LEU A 126 3.63 9.01 -9.56
C LEU A 126 3.86 9.52 -10.98
N VAL A 127 4.07 8.59 -11.91
CA VAL A 127 4.33 8.87 -13.33
C VAL A 127 3.04 8.77 -14.14
N GLY A 128 2.85 9.70 -15.09
CA GLY A 128 1.75 9.69 -16.04
C GLY A 128 1.47 11.07 -16.63
N THR A 129 0.67 11.12 -17.69
CA THR A 129 0.14 12.38 -18.25
C THR A 129 -1.39 12.33 -18.16
N GLY A 130 -1.95 12.82 -17.06
CA GLY A 130 -3.36 12.65 -16.72
C GLY A 130 -3.51 11.79 -15.47
N VAL A 131 -4.19 10.65 -15.60
CA VAL A 131 -4.38 9.69 -14.49
C VAL A 131 -3.03 9.05 -14.14
N VAL A 132 -2.62 9.20 -12.88
CA VAL A 132 -1.38 8.63 -12.34
C VAL A 132 -1.61 7.45 -11.40
N PHE A 133 -2.83 7.35 -10.87
CA PHE A 133 -3.29 6.23 -10.07
C PHE A 133 -4.70 5.87 -10.50
N GLU A 134 -4.92 4.60 -10.83
CA GLU A 134 -6.23 4.06 -11.10
C GLU A 134 -6.47 2.81 -10.24
N PHE A 135 -7.51 2.87 -9.41
CA PHE A 135 -8.08 1.72 -8.73
C PHE A 135 -9.48 1.50 -9.29
N ASN A 136 -9.66 0.41 -10.02
CA ASN A 136 -10.91 0.08 -10.69
C ASN A 136 -11.49 -1.19 -10.09
N ALA A 137 -12.32 -1.05 -9.07
CA ALA A 137 -12.97 -2.18 -8.44
C ALA A 137 -14.16 -2.73 -9.22
N ARG A 138 -14.48 -2.18 -10.41
CA ARG A 138 -15.57 -2.65 -11.30
C ARG A 138 -15.50 -4.15 -11.49
N GLU A 139 -16.59 -4.82 -11.10
CA GLU A 139 -16.75 -6.25 -11.32
C GLU A 139 -17.40 -6.43 -12.71
N VAL A 140 -16.93 -7.40 -13.51
CA VAL A 140 -17.42 -7.69 -14.87
C VAL A 140 -18.33 -8.91 -14.84
N GLY A 141 -19.54 -8.77 -15.42
CA GLY A 141 -20.40 -9.91 -15.74
C GLY A 141 -21.09 -10.60 -14.55
N ASN A 142 -21.13 -9.95 -13.39
CA ASN A 142 -21.70 -10.54 -12.17
C ASN A 142 -22.99 -9.86 -11.68
N GLY A 143 -23.48 -8.85 -12.41
CA GLY A 143 -24.77 -8.18 -12.15
C GLY A 143 -24.84 -7.49 -10.78
N ARG A 144 -23.70 -7.25 -10.13
CA ARG A 144 -23.64 -6.61 -8.83
C ARG A 144 -23.54 -5.11 -9.00
N TYR A 145 -24.32 -4.41 -8.17
CA TYR A 145 -24.64 -3.02 -8.44
C TYR A 145 -23.57 -2.00 -8.09
N HIS A 146 -22.51 -2.32 -7.35
CA HIS A 146 -21.54 -1.28 -6.95
C HIS A 146 -20.19 -1.88 -6.62
N PRO A 147 -19.22 -1.67 -7.50
CA PRO A 147 -17.93 -1.20 -6.99
C PRO A 147 -17.38 0.05 -7.70
N PRO A 148 -16.58 0.88 -6.99
CA PRO A 148 -16.14 2.18 -7.49
C PRO A 148 -14.93 2.08 -8.44
N ILE A 149 -14.74 3.12 -9.25
CA ILE A 149 -13.45 3.51 -9.79
C ILE A 149 -12.96 4.75 -9.03
N VAL A 150 -11.68 4.77 -8.71
CA VAL A 150 -10.96 5.93 -8.19
C VAL A 150 -9.83 6.24 -9.15
N GLN A 151 -9.78 7.49 -9.61
CA GLN A 151 -8.69 8.00 -10.44
C GLN A 151 -8.13 9.27 -9.81
N LEU A 152 -6.81 9.34 -9.69
CA LEU A 152 -6.08 10.53 -9.25
C LEU A 152 -5.23 11.05 -10.41
N ASN A 153 -5.24 12.36 -10.62
CA ASN A 153 -4.55 13.02 -11.74
C ASN A 153 -3.32 13.80 -11.27
N THR A 154 -2.39 14.03 -12.20
CA THR A 154 -1.17 14.84 -11.98
C THR A 154 -1.43 16.29 -11.55
N ASP A 155 -2.61 16.83 -11.85
CA ASP A 155 -2.95 18.24 -11.62
C ASP A 155 -3.64 18.49 -10.28
N GLY A 156 -3.71 17.48 -9.41
CA GLY A 156 -4.38 17.57 -8.11
C GLY A 156 -5.89 17.41 -8.18
N THR A 157 -6.42 16.98 -9.33
CA THR A 157 -7.81 16.57 -9.46
C THR A 157 -7.94 15.05 -9.44
N GLY A 158 -9.15 14.55 -9.21
CA GLY A 158 -9.46 13.14 -9.33
C GLY A 158 -10.95 12.92 -9.42
N ILE A 159 -11.35 11.67 -9.58
CA ILE A 159 -12.74 11.26 -9.54
C ILE A 159 -12.91 10.01 -8.71
N ILE A 160 -14.05 9.95 -8.03
CA ILE A 160 -14.66 8.69 -7.62
C ILE A 160 -15.93 8.56 -8.42
N GLN A 161 -16.04 7.44 -9.13
CA GLN A 161 -17.20 7.15 -9.93
C GLN A 161 -17.70 5.74 -9.64
N ASN A 162 -19.00 5.59 -9.53
CA ASN A 162 -19.61 4.29 -9.27
C ASN A 162 -19.71 3.43 -10.54
N SER A 163 -19.87 2.11 -10.39
CA SER A 163 -20.03 1.19 -11.51
C SER A 163 -21.17 1.57 -12.45
N ASN A 164 -20.92 1.39 -13.76
CA ASN A 164 -21.95 1.41 -14.80
C ASN A 164 -22.69 0.09 -14.65
N ASN A 165 -23.85 0.12 -14.02
CA ASN A 165 -24.65 -1.10 -13.95
C ASN A 165 -25.32 -1.27 -15.31
N PHE A 166 -25.10 -2.42 -15.93
CA PHE A 166 -26.03 -2.90 -16.95
C PHE A 166 -27.40 -2.99 -16.27
N GLY A 167 -28.44 -2.53 -16.96
CA GLY A 167 -29.78 -2.46 -16.40
C GLY A 167 -30.25 -3.77 -15.73
N GLY A 168 -31.20 -3.65 -14.81
CA GLY A 168 -31.75 -4.79 -14.06
C GLY A 168 -32.89 -4.38 -13.14
N ILE A 169 -33.31 -5.27 -12.25
CA ILE A 169 -34.44 -4.97 -11.34
C ILE A 169 -33.93 -4.16 -10.15
N ASN A 170 -34.43 -2.94 -9.99
CA ASN A 170 -34.23 -2.17 -8.78
C ASN A 170 -34.89 -2.90 -7.60
N PRO A 171 -34.15 -3.35 -6.57
CA PRO A 171 -34.71 -4.12 -5.46
C PRO A 171 -35.65 -3.30 -4.57
N ALA A 172 -35.58 -1.96 -4.61
CA ALA A 172 -36.46 -1.08 -3.85
C ALA A 172 -37.81 -0.83 -4.55
N THR A 173 -37.83 -0.74 -5.88
CA THR A 173 -39.05 -0.45 -6.67
C THR A 173 -39.60 -1.66 -7.42
N LEU A 174 -38.81 -2.73 -7.53
CA LEU A 174 -39.04 -3.91 -8.37
C LEU A 174 -39.22 -3.59 -9.86
N GLN A 175 -38.83 -2.39 -10.29
CA GLN A 175 -38.89 -1.98 -11.69
C GLN A 175 -37.59 -2.31 -12.41
N VAL A 176 -37.69 -2.65 -13.69
CA VAL A 176 -36.53 -2.75 -14.56
C VAL A 176 -35.99 -1.34 -14.78
N VAL A 177 -34.74 -1.14 -14.42
CA VAL A 177 -33.98 0.08 -14.62
C VAL A 177 -32.98 -0.19 -15.72
N ASP A 178 -33.10 0.53 -16.83
CA ASP A 178 -32.21 0.47 -17.99
C ASP A 178 -31.51 1.82 -18.16
N VAL A 179 -30.80 2.25 -17.10
CA VAL A 179 -29.98 3.46 -17.12
C VAL A 179 -28.56 3.14 -16.70
N ASP A 180 -27.60 3.92 -17.20
CA ASP A 180 -26.21 3.82 -16.78
C ASP A 180 -26.00 4.52 -15.43
N PHE A 181 -25.99 3.71 -14.37
CA PHE A 181 -25.83 4.17 -13.00
C PHE A 181 -24.48 4.82 -12.71
N GLY A 182 -23.46 4.52 -13.52
CA GLY A 182 -22.12 5.02 -13.25
C GLY A 182 -22.01 6.52 -13.44
N GLU A 183 -22.89 7.11 -14.24
CA GLU A 183 -22.97 8.56 -14.44
C GLU A 183 -23.72 9.28 -13.31
N GLU A 184 -24.57 8.56 -12.57
CA GLU A 184 -25.34 9.14 -11.47
C GLU A 184 -24.48 9.42 -10.26
N TYR A 185 -23.39 8.67 -10.07
CA TYR A 185 -22.59 8.70 -8.86
C TYR A 185 -21.13 9.11 -9.12
N ILE A 186 -20.93 10.33 -9.62
CA ILE A 186 -19.61 10.95 -9.81
C ILE A 186 -19.37 12.04 -8.77
N THR A 187 -18.26 11.91 -8.05
CA THR A 187 -17.72 12.92 -7.14
C THR A 187 -16.33 13.31 -7.60
N ALA A 188 -16.12 14.61 -7.82
CA ALA A 188 -14.77 15.12 -8.07
C ALA A 188 -13.99 15.27 -6.77
N LEU A 189 -12.72 14.92 -6.88
CA LEU A 189 -11.72 15.06 -5.84
C LEU A 189 -10.80 16.23 -6.19
N THR A 190 -10.35 16.92 -5.17
CA THR A 190 -9.27 17.92 -5.25
C THR A 190 -8.32 17.69 -4.10
N PHE A 191 -7.02 17.79 -4.37
CA PHE A 191 -5.97 17.54 -3.39
C PHE A 191 -4.67 18.25 -3.82
N ASN A 192 -3.73 18.38 -2.89
CA ASN A 192 -2.38 18.82 -3.21
C ASN A 192 -1.51 17.60 -3.47
N THR A 193 -1.01 17.47 -4.70
CA THR A 193 -0.25 16.29 -5.15
C THR A 193 1.02 16.06 -4.34
N SER A 194 1.65 17.12 -3.82
CA SER A 194 2.90 17.04 -3.06
C SER A 194 2.73 16.74 -1.58
N THR A 195 1.49 16.69 -1.08
CA THR A 195 1.22 16.41 0.34
C THR A 195 0.22 15.28 0.55
N LEU A 196 -0.42 14.79 -0.52
CA LEU A 196 -1.29 13.63 -0.43
C LEU A 196 -0.43 12.37 -0.44
N THR A 197 -0.16 11.84 0.75
CA THR A 197 0.49 10.54 0.96
C THR A 197 -0.54 9.44 0.73
N ILE A 198 -0.29 8.54 -0.22
CA ILE A 198 -1.17 7.39 -0.50
C ILE A 198 -0.63 6.07 0.04
N ALA A 199 0.64 6.00 0.43
CA ALA A 199 1.23 4.86 1.14
C ALA A 199 2.25 5.35 2.16
N ASP A 200 2.27 4.75 3.35
CA ASP A 200 3.22 5.12 4.40
C ASP A 200 4.66 4.77 4.02
N ALA A 201 5.61 5.49 4.62
CA ALA A 201 7.03 5.19 4.47
C ALA A 201 7.33 3.75 4.92
N PRO A 202 8.15 2.99 4.17
CA PRO A 202 8.58 1.68 4.62
C PRO A 202 9.35 1.84 5.93
N PRO A 203 9.09 1.01 6.95
CA PRO A 203 9.75 1.16 8.24
C PRO A 203 11.26 1.02 8.07
N VAL A 204 11.98 2.01 8.61
CA VAL A 204 13.43 1.97 8.66
C VAL A 204 13.86 0.79 9.52
N SER A 205 14.48 -0.22 8.91
CA SER A 205 15.13 -1.29 9.66
C SER A 205 16.21 -0.64 10.52
N SER A 206 15.96 -0.50 11.82
CA SER A 206 17.01 -0.07 12.75
C SER A 206 18.17 -1.03 12.58
N PRO A 207 19.41 -0.55 12.33
CA PRO A 207 20.54 -1.45 12.32
C PRO A 207 20.52 -2.17 13.66
N ALA A 208 20.55 -3.50 13.62
CA ALA A 208 20.77 -4.29 14.81
C ALA A 208 22.13 -3.85 15.36
N PHE A 209 22.12 -2.87 16.26
CA PHE A 209 23.27 -2.53 17.06
C PHE A 209 23.53 -3.77 17.91
N GLY A 210 24.34 -4.67 17.35
CA GLY A 210 24.99 -5.71 18.10
C GLY A 210 25.75 -5.00 19.19
N PHE A 211 25.21 -5.02 20.41
CA PHE A 211 26.04 -4.80 21.58
C PHE A 211 27.14 -5.86 21.51
N PRO A 212 28.44 -5.49 21.36
CA PRO A 212 29.46 -6.42 21.74
C PRO A 212 29.31 -6.54 23.25
N ALA A 213 28.75 -7.66 23.72
CA ALA A 213 28.85 -8.05 25.11
C ALA A 213 30.35 -8.26 25.39
N LEU A 214 31.00 -7.16 25.75
CA LEU A 214 32.35 -7.07 26.25
C LEU A 214 32.32 -7.68 27.66
N ILE A 215 32.20 -9.01 27.73
CA ILE A 215 32.45 -9.78 28.95
C ILE A 215 33.87 -10.34 28.83
N LEU A 216 34.84 -9.43 28.97
CA LEU A 216 36.14 -9.75 29.53
C LEU A 216 36.13 -9.17 30.94
N GLY A 217 35.67 -9.98 31.88
CA GLY A 217 35.56 -9.64 33.28
C GLY A 217 35.49 -10.90 34.14
N LEU A 218 36.66 -11.49 34.37
CA LEU A 218 37.08 -12.11 35.64
C LEU A 218 36.01 -12.91 36.41
N ILE A 219 36.05 -14.24 36.32
CA ILE A 219 35.95 -15.20 37.44
C ILE A 219 36.10 -16.61 36.83
N GLY A 220 37.25 -17.23 37.11
CA GLY A 220 37.55 -18.61 36.77
C GLY A 220 38.53 -19.20 37.79
N VAL A 221 38.19 -19.01 39.07
CA VAL A 221 38.89 -19.64 40.20
C VAL A 221 38.40 -21.09 40.32
N ALA A 222 39.36 -21.99 40.08
CA ALA A 222 39.58 -23.25 40.79
C ALA A 222 38.68 -24.48 40.54
N VAL A 223 39.36 -25.61 40.79
CA VAL A 223 38.89 -26.99 41.02
C VAL A 223 38.75 -27.76 39.70
N VAL A 224 39.63 -28.74 39.40
CA VAL A 224 39.60 -30.08 40.01
C VAL A 224 40.99 -30.77 40.00
N ARG A 225 41.49 -30.95 41.24
CA ARG A 225 42.05 -32.18 41.87
C ARG A 225 43.30 -32.91 41.31
N ARG A 226 44.33 -32.86 42.18
CA ARG A 226 45.02 -33.97 42.89
C ARG A 226 45.73 -35.05 42.04
N ARG A 227 47.05 -35.20 42.27
CA ARG A 227 47.70 -36.10 43.26
C ARG A 227 49.23 -35.89 43.19
N CYS A 228 49.89 -35.62 44.33
CA CYS A 228 50.84 -36.51 45.03
C CYS A 228 51.99 -36.98 44.11
N THR A 229 53.29 -36.77 44.40
CA THR A 229 54.04 -36.84 45.67
C THR A 229 55.47 -36.30 45.37
N ARG A 230 56.08 -35.43 46.21
CA ARG A 230 57.26 -35.68 47.07
C ARG A 230 58.40 -36.47 46.39
N LEU A 231 59.70 -36.18 46.54
CA LEU A 231 60.50 -35.33 47.43
C LEU A 231 61.94 -35.40 46.89
N THR A 232 62.74 -34.38 47.23
CA THR A 232 64.22 -34.34 47.29
C THR A 232 65.02 -34.59 46.02
#